data_AF-A0AAV3NVF6-F1
#
_entry.id   AF-A0AAV3NVF6-F1
#
_cell.length_a   1.000
_cell.length_b   1.000
_cell.length_c   1.000
_cell.angle_alpha   90.00
_cell.angle_beta   90.00
_cell.angle_gamma   90.00
#
_symmetry.space_group_name_H-M   'P 1'
#
loop_
_entity.id
_entity.type
_entity.pdbx_description
1 polymer ?
#
loop_
_entity_poly.entity_id
_entity_poly.type
_entity_poly.pdbx_seq_one_letter_code
_entity_poly.pdbx_strand_id
1 'polypeptide(L)'
;MKGNKAPGPDGVSVKFFQHYWEIVGDDLAKMVLNFLNNGILLRKFNFTLITLLPKVKKPTCMTQFRPIALCNTVAKMISKMLAIRLKGILPSVISESQSAFVPNRLITDNELLAYETHHFIKHKKTGSVRYMSIKLDMLKACDRIE
;
A
#
# COMPACT_ATOMS: atom_id res chain seq x y z
N MET A 1 0.30 14.79 7.19
CA MET A 1 -0.52 13.55 7.11
C MET A 1 -1.93 13.88 7.61
N LYS A 2 -2.99 13.12 7.29
CA LYS A 2 -4.32 13.37 7.90
C LYS A 2 -4.26 13.06 9.41
N GLY A 3 -4.85 13.93 10.24
CA GLY A 3 -4.75 13.86 11.70
C GLY A 3 -5.48 12.67 12.35
N ASN A 4 -6.59 12.20 11.79
CA ASN A 4 -7.45 11.16 12.37
C ASN A 4 -6.98 9.72 12.08
N LYS A 5 -5.67 9.47 11.99
CA LYS A 5 -5.14 8.11 11.83
C LYS A 5 -4.89 7.48 13.21
N ALA A 6 -5.25 6.20 13.35
CA ALA A 6 -4.95 5.43 14.54
C ALA A 6 -3.42 5.37 14.80
N PRO A 7 -2.97 5.53 16.05
CA PRO A 7 -1.56 5.42 16.42
C PRO A 7 -1.07 3.97 16.32
N GLY A 8 0.25 3.79 16.43
CA GLY A 8 0.84 2.47 16.61
C GLY A 8 0.91 2.07 18.08
N PRO A 9 1.72 1.05 18.42
CA PRO A 9 1.99 0.64 19.81
C PRO A 9 2.43 1.78 20.74
N ASP A 10 3.07 2.82 20.22
CA ASP A 10 3.53 3.98 21.00
C ASP A 10 2.41 4.91 21.46
N GLY A 11 1.18 4.75 20.94
CA GLY A 11 0.05 5.62 21.26
C GLY A 11 0.15 7.03 20.66
N VAL A 12 1.21 7.35 19.90
CA VAL A 12 1.45 8.71 19.41
C VAL A 12 0.76 8.92 18.06
N SER A 13 -0.24 9.80 18.05
CA SER A 13 -1.03 10.11 16.85
C SER A 13 -0.35 11.16 15.97
N VAL A 14 -0.85 11.31 14.74
CA VAL A 14 -0.41 12.38 13.82
C VAL A 14 -0.67 13.77 14.40
N LYS A 15 -1.77 13.95 15.14
CA LYS A 15 -2.14 15.24 15.74
C LYS A 15 -1.11 15.72 16.75
N PHE A 16 -0.48 14.80 17.50
CA PHE A 16 0.58 15.14 18.43
C PHE A 16 1.74 15.86 17.72
N PHE A 17 2.26 15.27 16.64
CA PHE A 17 3.35 15.87 15.86
C PHE A 17 2.95 17.18 15.19
N GLN A 18 1.69 17.33 14.78
CA GLN A 18 1.20 18.57 14.19
C GLN A 18 1.07 19.68 15.23
N HIS A 19 0.62 19.36 16.43
CA HIS A 19 0.40 20.33 17.49
C HIS A 19 1.71 20.78 18.14
N TYR A 20 2.64 19.84 18.38
CA TYR A 20 3.93 20.12 19.01
C TYR A 20 5.08 20.26 18.00
N TRP A 21 4.78 20.62 16.75
CA TRP A 21 5.78 20.68 15.66
C TRP A 21 6.96 21.59 16.00
N GLU A 22 6.70 22.76 16.59
CA GLU A 22 7.74 23.72 17.00
C GLU A 22 8.71 23.14 18.05
N ILE A 23 8.31 22.08 18.77
CA ILE A 23 9.13 21.44 19.81
C ILE A 23 9.84 20.22 19.25
N VAL A 24 9.14 19.34 18.53
CA VAL A 24 9.67 18.02 18.12
C VAL A 24 10.08 17.95 16.65
N GLY A 25 9.79 18.98 15.86
CA GLY A 25 9.92 18.98 14.41
C GLY A 25 11.36 18.80 13.94
N ASP A 26 12.29 19.55 14.53
CA ASP A 26 13.71 19.50 14.17
C ASP A 26 14.33 18.13 14.47
N ASP A 27 14.04 17.56 15.63
CA ASP A 27 14.54 16.24 16.02
C ASP A 27 13.95 15.14 15.15
N LEU A 28 12.64 15.24 14.85
CA LEU A 28 11.97 14.31 13.95
C LEU A 28 12.57 14.38 12.54
N ALA A 29 12.83 15.59 12.02
CA ALA A 29 13.44 15.78 10.72
C ALA A 29 14.85 15.20 10.65
N LYS A 30 15.70 15.50 11.65
CA LYS A 30 17.06 14.95 11.76
C LYS A 30 17.04 13.43 11.80
N MET A 31 16.15 12.84 12.60
CA MET A 31 16.02 11.39 12.70
C MET A 31 15.58 10.76 11.38
N VAL A 32 14.58 11.34 10.70
CA VAL A 32 14.11 10.83 9.41
C VAL A 32 15.20 10.97 8.33
N LEU A 33 15.94 12.06 8.30
CA LEU A 33 17.07 12.24 7.39
C LEU A 33 18.18 11.24 7.67
N ASN A 34 18.52 11.00 8.94
CA ASN A 34 19.50 10.00 9.33
C ASN A 34 19.07 8.59 8.85
N PHE A 35 17.79 8.24 8.98
CA PHE A 35 17.26 7.00 8.45
C PHE A 35 17.40 6.93 6.92
N LEU A 36 17.06 8.00 6.20
CA LEU A 36 17.10 8.01 4.73
C LEU A 36 18.54 7.94 4.17
N ASN A 37 19.52 8.45 4.90
CA ASN A 37 20.92 8.46 4.46
C ASN A 37 21.69 7.21 4.92
N ASN A 38 21.43 6.74 6.15
CA ASN A 38 22.24 5.70 6.80
C ASN A 38 21.45 4.39 7.06
N GLY A 39 20.13 4.38 6.84
CA GLY A 39 19.27 3.20 7.07
C GLY A 39 18.99 2.90 8.54
N ILE A 40 19.43 3.76 9.47
CA ILE A 40 19.35 3.49 10.91
C ILE A 40 18.02 4.03 11.46
N LEU A 41 17.13 3.13 11.86
CA LEU A 41 15.90 3.44 12.60
C LEU A 41 15.94 2.82 13.99
N LEU A 42 15.53 3.57 15.01
CA LEU A 42 15.30 3.01 16.34
C LEU A 42 14.28 1.86 16.26
N ARG A 43 14.69 0.67 16.73
CA ARG A 43 13.88 -0.56 16.66
C ARG A 43 12.45 -0.39 17.18
N LYS A 44 12.28 0.44 18.22
CA LYS A 44 10.96 0.76 18.80
C LYS A 44 10.02 1.42 17.81
N PHE A 45 10.50 2.27 16.90
CA PHE A 45 9.65 2.90 15.89
C PHE A 45 9.15 1.92 14.83
N ASN A 46 9.84 0.80 14.64
CA ASN A 46 9.41 -0.24 13.71
C ASN A 46 8.43 -1.25 14.33
N PHE A 47 8.07 -1.10 15.62
CA PHE A 47 7.03 -1.93 16.21
C PHE A 47 5.67 -1.63 15.60
N THR A 48 4.92 -2.70 15.38
CA THR A 48 3.63 -2.67 14.71
C THR A 48 2.63 -3.48 15.53
N LEU A 49 1.47 -2.89 15.81
CA LEU A 49 0.37 -3.58 16.46
C LEU A 49 -0.51 -4.22 15.38
N ILE A 50 -0.71 -5.53 15.43
CA ILE A 50 -1.64 -6.23 14.53
C ILE A 50 -3.02 -6.24 15.19
N THR A 51 -4.00 -5.61 14.56
CA THR A 51 -5.40 -5.66 14.97
C THR A 51 -6.24 -6.41 13.94
N LEU A 52 -7.31 -7.07 14.37
CA LEU A 52 -8.18 -7.86 13.50
C LEU A 52 -9.48 -7.10 13.27
N LEU A 53 -9.76 -6.71 12.02
CA LEU A 53 -11.06 -6.16 11.63
C LEU A 53 -11.97 -7.26 11.07
N PRO A 54 -13.23 -7.36 11.54
CA PRO A 54 -14.18 -8.32 10.98
C PRO A 54 -14.58 -7.93 9.55
N LYS A 55 -14.59 -8.89 8.62
CA LYS A 55 -15.10 -8.72 7.25
C LYS A 55 -16.63 -8.91 7.16
N VAL A 56 -17.21 -9.61 8.13
CA VAL A 56 -18.64 -9.95 8.20
C VAL A 56 -19.21 -9.62 9.58
N LYS A 57 -20.54 -9.47 9.70
CA LYS A 57 -21.19 -9.01 10.95
C LYS A 57 -20.94 -9.92 12.16
N LYS A 58 -20.91 -11.24 11.96
CA LYS A 58 -20.71 -12.24 13.03
C LYS A 58 -19.62 -13.22 12.59
N PRO A 59 -18.34 -12.88 12.79
CA PRO A 59 -17.25 -13.75 12.36
C PRO A 59 -17.18 -14.99 13.28
N THR A 60 -17.08 -16.17 12.68
CA THR A 60 -16.96 -17.47 13.35
C THR A 60 -15.60 -18.13 13.10
N CYS A 61 -14.82 -17.67 12.12
CA CYS A 61 -13.50 -18.22 11.81
C CYS A 61 -12.47 -17.14 11.46
N MET A 62 -11.18 -17.47 11.60
CA MET A 62 -10.08 -16.49 11.44
C MET A 62 -9.97 -15.91 10.03
N THR A 63 -10.39 -16.62 8.98
CA THR A 63 -10.36 -16.15 7.59
C THR A 63 -11.34 -15.01 7.33
N GLN A 64 -12.35 -14.87 8.19
CA GLN A 64 -13.33 -13.78 8.17
C GLN A 64 -12.82 -12.51 8.84
N PHE A 65 -11.61 -12.50 9.37
CA PHE A 65 -10.93 -11.28 9.82
C PHE A 65 -9.93 -10.80 8.77
N ARG A 66 -9.72 -9.48 8.76
CA ARG A 66 -8.65 -8.81 8.04
C ARG A 66 -7.63 -8.32 9.07
N PRO A 67 -6.40 -8.85 9.08
CA PRO A 67 -5.35 -8.27 9.88
C PRO A 67 -5.00 -6.87 9.35
N ILE A 68 -4.83 -5.92 10.25
CA ILE A 68 -4.37 -4.56 9.96
C ILE A 68 -3.15 -4.28 10.84
N ALA A 69 -2.06 -3.92 10.17
CA ALA A 69 -0.84 -3.43 10.79
C ALA A 69 -0.97 -1.95 11.16
N LEU A 70 -0.98 -1.65 12.46
CA LEU A 70 -0.90 -0.29 12.99
C LEU A 70 0.56 0.03 13.34
N CYS A 71 1.30 0.59 12.39
CA CYS A 71 2.67 1.05 12.62
C CYS A 71 2.69 2.36 13.41
N ASN A 72 3.79 2.63 14.11
CA ASN A 72 4.02 3.94 14.74
C ASN A 72 3.98 5.08 13.70
N THR A 73 3.55 6.26 14.14
CA THR A 73 3.37 7.42 13.24
C THR A 73 4.67 7.83 12.54
N VAL A 74 5.80 7.68 13.22
CA VAL A 74 7.14 7.89 12.67
C VAL A 74 7.41 6.96 11.47
N ALA A 75 7.19 5.66 11.63
CA ALA A 75 7.39 4.69 10.55
C ALA A 75 6.46 4.98 9.36
N LYS A 76 5.21 5.39 9.62
CA LYS A 76 4.27 5.84 8.57
C LYS A 76 4.77 7.08 7.83
N MET A 77 5.43 8.02 8.52
CA MET A 77 6.01 9.22 7.91
C MET A 77 7.18 8.86 6.99
N ILE A 78 8.10 8.02 7.47
CA ILE A 78 9.23 7.51 6.69
C ILE A 78 8.75 6.79 5.43
N SER A 79 7.82 5.82 5.59
CA SER A 79 7.26 5.07 4.47
C SER A 79 6.57 5.99 3.45
N LYS A 80 5.89 7.05 3.90
CA LYS A 80 5.32 8.06 3.01
C LYS A 80 6.38 8.84 2.24
N MET A 81 7.49 9.23 2.87
CA MET A 81 8.59 9.92 2.19
C MET A 81 9.23 9.05 1.11
N LEU A 82 9.46 7.77 1.42
CA LEU A 82 9.94 6.80 0.44
C LEU A 82 8.98 6.66 -0.74
N ALA A 83 7.68 6.52 -0.47
CA ALA A 83 6.67 6.43 -1.52
C ALA A 83 6.64 7.68 -2.42
N ILE A 84 6.86 8.87 -1.87
CA ILE A 84 6.96 10.12 -2.65
C ILE A 84 8.19 10.11 -3.56
N ARG A 85 9.34 9.64 -3.07
CA ARG A 85 10.55 9.51 -3.90
C ARG A 85 10.35 8.49 -5.03
N LEU A 86 9.81 7.31 -4.69
CA LEU A 86 9.53 6.25 -5.66
C LEU A 86 8.50 6.67 -6.71
N LYS A 87 7.53 7.51 -6.36
CA LYS A 87 6.54 8.03 -7.30
C LYS A 87 7.16 8.70 -8.52
N GLY A 88 8.32 9.35 -8.38
CA GLY A 88 9.00 10.02 -9.49
C GLY A 88 9.53 9.05 -10.55
N ILE A 89 9.98 7.86 -10.13
CA ILE A 89 10.55 6.85 -11.03
C ILE A 89 9.55 5.78 -11.46
N LEU A 90 8.43 5.66 -10.73
CA LEU A 90 7.46 4.59 -10.98
C LEU A 90 6.99 4.52 -12.45
N PRO A 91 6.68 5.64 -13.14
CA PRO A 91 6.21 5.60 -14.53
C PRO A 91 7.20 4.96 -15.52
N SER A 92 8.51 4.98 -15.24
CA SER A 92 9.51 4.37 -16.13
C SER A 92 9.79 2.90 -15.81
N VAL A 93 9.27 2.38 -14.69
CA VAL A 93 9.56 1.02 -14.20
C VAL A 93 8.34 0.10 -14.33
N ILE A 94 7.13 0.63 -14.32
CA ILE A 94 5.89 -0.15 -14.39
C ILE A 94 5.23 -0.07 -15.76
N SER A 95 4.56 -1.15 -16.17
CA SER A 95 3.74 -1.19 -17.39
C SER A 95 2.61 -0.16 -17.33
N GLU A 96 2.18 0.33 -18.49
CA GLU A 96 0.99 1.18 -18.63
C GLU A 96 -0.29 0.46 -18.18
N SER A 97 -0.35 -0.87 -18.32
CA SER A 97 -1.47 -1.70 -17.87
C SER A 97 -1.56 -1.88 -16.34
N GLN A 98 -0.58 -1.40 -15.58
CA GLN A 98 -0.61 -1.42 -14.12
C GLN A 98 -1.36 -0.20 -13.58
N SER A 99 -2.66 -0.34 -13.31
CA SER A 99 -3.49 0.80 -12.87
C SER A 99 -3.63 0.93 -11.36
N ALA A 100 -3.45 -0.16 -10.61
CA ALA A 100 -3.61 -0.15 -9.16
C ALA A 100 -2.50 0.65 -8.46
N PHE A 101 -2.89 1.52 -7.52
CA PHE A 101 -2.00 2.35 -6.69
C PHE A 101 -1.12 3.35 -7.46
N VAL A 102 -1.42 3.62 -8.73
CA VAL A 102 -0.73 4.62 -9.55
C VAL A 102 -1.60 5.86 -9.67
N PRO A 103 -1.09 7.06 -9.35
CA PRO A 103 -1.83 8.30 -9.55
C PRO A 103 -2.22 8.48 -11.02
N ASN A 104 -3.41 9.02 -11.25
CA ASN A 104 -3.96 9.29 -12.59
C ASN A 104 -4.22 8.04 -13.46
N ARG A 105 -4.27 6.84 -12.87
CA ARG A 105 -4.78 5.63 -13.53
C ARG A 105 -6.04 5.17 -12.82
N LEU A 106 -7.08 4.86 -13.58
CA LEU A 106 -8.35 4.43 -13.02
C LEU A 106 -8.46 2.91 -13.06
N ILE A 107 -9.12 2.32 -12.07
CA ILE A 107 -9.37 0.87 -12.07
C ILE A 107 -10.27 0.45 -13.25
N THR A 108 -11.13 1.36 -13.70
CA THR A 108 -12.01 1.19 -14.86
C THR A 108 -11.23 0.97 -16.16
N ASP A 109 -10.02 1.51 -16.28
CA ASP A 109 -9.19 1.34 -17.48
C ASP A 109 -8.81 -0.15 -17.64
N ASN A 110 -8.52 -0.82 -16.52
CA ASN A 110 -8.23 -2.25 -16.51
C ASN A 110 -9.48 -3.11 -16.76
N GLU A 111 -10.65 -2.65 -16.31
CA GLU A 111 -11.92 -3.33 -16.62
C GLU A 111 -12.24 -3.27 -18.12
N LEU A 112 -12.02 -2.11 -18.75
CA LEU A 112 -12.18 -1.94 -20.21
C LEU A 112 -11.21 -2.83 -20.99
N LEU A 113 -9.92 -2.84 -20.62
CA LEU A 113 -8.93 -3.73 -21.23
C LEU A 113 -9.33 -5.21 -21.13
N ALA A 114 -9.84 -5.64 -19.96
CA ALA A 114 -10.32 -7.00 -19.78
C ALA A 114 -11.55 -7.30 -20.65
N TYR A 115 -12.48 -6.35 -20.76
CA TYR A 115 -13.66 -6.47 -21.61
C TYR A 115 -13.29 -6.59 -23.10
N GLU A 116 -12.43 -5.72 -23.61
CA GLU A 116 -11.97 -5.75 -25.01
C GLU A 116 -11.21 -7.04 -25.32
N THR A 117 -10.34 -7.48 -24.40
CA THR A 117 -9.63 -8.76 -24.54
C THR A 117 -10.61 -9.92 -24.63
N HIS A 118 -11.62 -9.97 -23.76
CA HIS A 118 -12.63 -11.02 -23.78
C HIS A 118 -13.49 -10.95 -25.06
N HIS A 119 -13.88 -9.75 -25.47
CA HIS A 119 -14.64 -9.51 -26.69
C HIS A 119 -13.87 -9.99 -27.93
N PHE A 120 -12.58 -9.67 -28.04
CA PHE A 120 -11.71 -10.11 -29.12
C PHE A 120 -11.63 -11.65 -29.19
N ILE A 121 -11.36 -12.31 -28.05
CA ILE A 121 -11.30 -13.78 -27.98
C ILE A 121 -12.61 -14.42 -28.43
N LYS A 122 -13.76 -13.86 -28.01
CA LYS A 122 -15.09 -14.38 -28.36
C LYS A 122 -15.40 -14.28 -29.85
N HIS A 123 -14.90 -13.24 -30.53
CA HIS A 123 -15.15 -13.01 -31.96
C HIS A 123 -14.12 -13.66 -32.88
N LYS A 124 -12.91 -13.94 -32.40
CA LYS A 124 -11.87 -14.69 -33.13
C LYS A 124 -12.10 -16.20 -33.05
N LYS A 125 -13.14 -16.68 -33.74
CA LYS A 125 -13.51 -18.11 -33.83
C LYS A 125 -12.89 -18.86 -35.02
N THR A 126 -12.29 -18.14 -35.97
CA THR A 126 -11.74 -18.70 -37.22
C THR A 126 -10.25 -18.42 -37.35
N GLY A 127 -9.53 -19.33 -38.01
CA GLY A 127 -8.08 -19.30 -38.16
C GLY A 127 -7.37 -20.37 -37.32
N SER A 128 -6.10 -20.61 -37.62
CA SER A 128 -5.29 -21.67 -36.98
C SER A 128 -4.81 -21.33 -35.56
N VAL A 129 -4.91 -20.05 -35.16
CA VAL A 129 -4.45 -19.53 -33.87
C VAL A 129 -5.62 -19.44 -32.89
N ARG A 130 -5.44 -19.96 -31.67
CA ARG A 130 -6.41 -19.88 -30.58
C ARG A 130 -5.89 -18.97 -29.48
N TYR A 131 -6.80 -18.21 -28.86
CA TYR A 131 -6.49 -17.29 -27.78
C TYR A 131 -7.15 -17.76 -26.47
N MET A 132 -6.50 -17.47 -25.34
CA MET A 132 -6.99 -17.80 -24.00
C MET A 132 -6.67 -16.65 -23.05
N SER A 133 -7.63 -16.32 -22.17
CA SER A 133 -7.41 -15.40 -21.06
C SER A 133 -7.15 -16.16 -19.77
N ILE A 134 -6.15 -15.74 -18.99
CA ILE A 134 -5.84 -16.31 -17.68
C ILE A 134 -6.07 -15.25 -16.60
N LYS A 135 -6.84 -15.61 -15.56
CA LYS A 135 -7.02 -14.78 -14.37
C LYS A 135 -6.18 -15.36 -13.23
N LEU A 136 -5.24 -14.58 -12.74
CA LEU A 136 -4.36 -14.93 -11.61
C LEU A 136 -4.73 -14.07 -10.40
N ASP A 137 -4.70 -14.68 -9.20
CA ASP A 137 -4.89 -13.98 -7.93
C ASP A 137 -3.88 -14.50 -6.90
N MET A 138 -3.37 -13.60 -6.06
CA MET A 138 -2.35 -13.92 -5.06
C MET A 138 -2.96 -13.93 -3.66
N LEU A 139 -2.93 -15.10 -3.01
CA LEU A 139 -3.38 -15.22 -1.63
C LEU A 139 -2.45 -14.44 -0.70
N LYS A 140 -2.99 -13.42 -0.01
CA LYS A 140 -2.26 -12.61 0.98
C LYS A 140 -0.96 -12.04 0.43
N ALA A 141 -1.03 -11.36 -0.72
CA ALA A 141 0.14 -10.82 -1.42
C ALA A 141 1.12 -10.01 -0.53
N CYS A 142 0.61 -9.27 0.47
CA CYS A 142 1.46 -8.49 1.38
C CYS A 142 2.13 -9.32 2.49
N ASP A 143 1.62 -10.52 2.80
CA ASP A 143 2.14 -11.38 3.87
C ASP A 143 3.15 -12.41 3.33
N ARG A 144 3.23 -12.57 2.01
CA ARG A 144 4.01 -13.62 1.31
C ARG A 144 5.06 -13.04 0.36
N ILE A 145 5.60 -11.87 0.69
CA ILE A 145 6.69 -11.27 -0.08
C ILE A 145 7.98 -12.00 0.31
N GLU A 146 8.58 -12.71 -0.64
CA GLU A 146 9.91 -13.34 -0.53
C GLU A 146 10.98 -12.45 -1.17
#